data_AF-A0A017T7V3-F1
#
_entry.id   AF-A0A017T7V3-F1
#
_cell.length_a   1.000
_cell.length_b   1.000
_cell.length_c   1.000
_cell.angle_alpha   90.00
_cell.angle_beta   90.00
_cell.angle_gamma   90.00
#
_symmetry.space_group_name_H-M   'P 1'
#
loop_
_entity.id
_entity.type
_entity.pdbx_description
1 polymer ?
#
loop_
_entity_poly.entity_id
_entity_poly.type
_entity_poly.pdbx_seq_one_letter_code
_entity_poly.pdbx_strand_id
1 'polypeptide(L)'
;MHPSDTPPPRGLILLSQPELLNISPDEMTDARPEAYRDLPYRIVEFNHDESFRPPGAPRNWSAEQRALDEQFHTSVKPLRDKYPDYSLLYFGSSSVPLTLYLGYLLETWQRLEVIPRHHEARTWGWHPSQESRPARLAPLQLPDFKDRSPGEAIIRVSTSHRVDAQVTRDVVPGPVLVDLDIALEHPSEDAFSTMDEMLDVTRAFRQALDCIGDNFKSIKRVHLFASVQTGMALLLGAQISKTMHPAVQTYQYTRSSEEGPYHAPALLINGPRTPEPVALRPEEVAQAALDRENLDRDFRRMKGQVRREQGEGRTSWPDAILRNPAEGAVFAGMWKKLPPLWKTPLNQTKIDVATREVEDTFRLNPASEWQIDDRWLARLACRIPEEVSRRRALRMLVLHEAVHRGPQALTRTSSKGIGRFPKVLEEMDYHSDVWGMLYEHTLTASESPEDVERPALFFRDLIHTATETMWAFDDDGQPLRRIQVRRLNRYLIWYWQYLLLEAAAMQQTSFHDVLVLLAQRPLIELAGPTLITEDERVYFPLDPALVTTPEVCVYHEGRLYRHGARYDFSITALLDGVRERNGEAILEVLRAAAEQTAR
;
A
#
# COMPACT_ATOMS: atom_id res chain seq x y z
N MET A 1 26.61 6.59 -32.83
CA MET A 1 26.29 7.41 -34.01
C MET A 1 26.38 8.86 -33.60
N HIS A 2 27.21 9.66 -34.26
CA HIS A 2 27.18 11.11 -34.09
C HIS A 2 25.84 11.65 -34.63
N PRO A 3 25.20 12.64 -33.98
CA PRO A 3 23.90 13.17 -34.42
C PRO A 3 23.92 13.85 -35.79
N SER A 4 25.09 14.23 -36.31
CA SER A 4 25.24 15.05 -37.51
C SER A 4 24.90 14.36 -38.83
N ASP A 5 24.76 13.02 -38.85
CA ASP A 5 24.48 12.26 -40.08
C ASP A 5 23.06 11.68 -40.15
N THR A 6 22.18 12.03 -39.20
CA THR A 6 20.80 11.51 -39.23
C THR A 6 19.95 12.39 -40.14
N PRO A 7 19.31 11.85 -41.20
CA PRO A 7 18.45 12.65 -42.06
C PRO A 7 17.35 13.35 -41.24
N PRO A 8 16.92 14.55 -41.66
CA PRO A 8 15.88 15.29 -40.95
C PRO A 8 14.58 14.46 -40.91
N PRO A 9 13.80 14.54 -39.81
CA PRO A 9 12.55 13.81 -39.72
C PRO A 9 11.55 14.29 -40.76
N ARG A 10 10.66 13.40 -41.19
CA ARG A 10 9.62 13.73 -42.19
C ARG A 10 8.41 14.46 -41.62
N GLY A 11 8.32 14.52 -40.30
CA GLY A 11 7.29 15.21 -39.54
C GLY A 11 7.52 15.05 -38.04
N LEU A 12 6.66 15.68 -37.24
CA LEU A 12 6.78 15.72 -35.79
C LEU A 12 5.49 15.24 -35.09
N ILE A 13 5.65 14.63 -33.94
CA ILE A 13 4.60 14.44 -32.96
C ILE A 13 5.01 15.22 -31.71
N LEU A 14 4.33 16.32 -31.44
CA LEU A 14 4.57 17.16 -30.28
C LEU A 14 3.76 16.60 -29.10
N LEU A 15 4.45 16.18 -28.05
CA LEU A 15 3.85 15.65 -26.83
C LEU A 15 3.85 16.74 -25.76
N SER A 16 2.68 17.05 -25.21
CA SER A 16 2.51 17.98 -24.09
C SER A 16 2.08 17.22 -22.85
N GLN A 17 2.76 17.41 -21.71
CA GLN A 17 2.38 16.84 -20.42
C GLN A 17 2.25 17.93 -19.33
N PRO A 18 1.15 18.71 -19.36
CA PRO A 18 0.93 19.84 -18.44
C PRO A 18 0.31 19.37 -17.11
N GLU A 19 1.12 19.16 -16.07
CA GLU A 19 0.62 18.87 -14.71
C GLU A 19 0.81 20.06 -13.76
N LEU A 20 2.03 20.60 -13.69
CA LEU A 20 2.41 21.68 -12.77
C LEU A 20 2.25 23.06 -13.42
N LEU A 21 2.29 23.12 -14.75
CA LEU A 21 2.25 24.34 -15.53
C LEU A 21 1.41 24.08 -16.78
N ASN A 22 0.65 25.09 -17.20
CA ASN A 22 -0.01 25.04 -18.50
C ASN A 22 1.02 25.15 -19.63
N ILE A 23 0.79 24.44 -20.73
CA ILE A 23 1.65 24.44 -21.93
C ILE A 23 0.74 24.66 -23.14
N SER A 24 0.80 25.84 -23.74
CA SER A 24 -0.06 26.16 -24.87
C SER A 24 0.47 25.57 -26.19
N PRO A 25 -0.41 25.22 -27.14
CA PRO A 25 -0.01 24.79 -28.49
C PRO A 25 0.89 25.80 -29.22
N ASP A 26 0.66 27.10 -29.00
CA ASP A 26 1.46 28.18 -29.61
C ASP A 26 2.89 28.18 -29.06
N GLU A 27 3.06 28.07 -27.74
CA GLU A 27 4.38 27.95 -27.11
C GLU A 27 5.16 26.75 -27.64
N MET A 28 4.50 25.60 -27.81
CA MET A 28 5.14 24.41 -28.38
C MET A 28 5.56 24.63 -29.84
N THR A 29 4.72 25.33 -30.61
CA THR A 29 4.94 25.58 -32.04
C THR A 29 6.11 26.55 -32.25
N ASP A 30 6.19 27.60 -31.43
CA ASP A 30 7.23 28.62 -31.48
C ASP A 30 8.59 28.12 -30.99
N ALA A 31 8.59 27.23 -30.00
CA ALA A 31 9.80 26.67 -29.41
C ALA A 31 10.44 25.52 -30.23
N ARG A 32 9.88 25.20 -31.41
CA ARG A 32 10.48 24.20 -32.31
C ARG A 32 11.85 24.68 -32.80
N PRO A 33 12.85 23.78 -32.88
CA PRO A 33 14.11 24.06 -33.57
C PRO A 33 13.87 24.64 -34.97
N GLU A 34 14.72 25.58 -35.39
CA GLU A 34 14.57 26.26 -36.68
C GLU A 34 14.46 25.27 -37.85
N ALA A 35 15.27 24.20 -37.82
CA ALA A 35 15.25 23.13 -38.81
C ALA A 35 13.92 22.37 -38.92
N TYR A 36 13.00 22.52 -37.96
CA TYR A 36 11.72 21.81 -37.88
C TYR A 36 10.50 22.69 -38.13
N ARG A 37 10.68 23.99 -38.36
CA ARG A 37 9.56 24.95 -38.48
C ARG A 37 8.59 24.60 -39.61
N ASP A 38 9.13 24.14 -40.74
CA ASP A 38 8.36 23.81 -41.95
C ASP A 38 7.86 22.36 -41.98
N LEU A 39 8.20 21.54 -40.98
CA LEU A 39 7.78 20.14 -40.93
C LEU A 39 6.31 20.01 -40.51
N PRO A 40 5.55 19.07 -41.10
CA PRO A 40 4.19 18.78 -40.65
C PRO A 40 4.23 18.21 -39.24
N TYR A 41 3.26 18.59 -38.40
CA TYR A 41 3.20 18.11 -37.03
C TYR A 41 1.79 17.71 -36.57
N ARG A 42 1.75 16.95 -35.48
CA ARG A 42 0.56 16.62 -34.70
C ARG A 42 0.84 16.91 -33.24
N ILE A 43 -0.15 17.42 -32.51
CA ILE A 43 -0.06 17.65 -31.08
C ILE A 43 -0.85 16.56 -30.36
N VAL A 44 -0.26 15.99 -29.32
CA VAL A 44 -0.93 15.15 -28.35
C VAL A 44 -0.72 15.76 -26.97
N GLU A 45 -1.81 16.05 -26.29
CA GLU A 45 -1.80 16.56 -24.93
C GLU A 45 -2.25 15.47 -23.97
N PHE A 46 -1.46 15.25 -22.93
CA PHE A 46 -1.81 14.36 -21.84
C PHE A 46 -2.62 15.12 -20.81
N ASN A 47 -3.91 14.81 -20.71
CA ASN A 47 -4.81 15.47 -19.78
C ASN A 47 -4.66 14.88 -18.38
N HIS A 48 -4.32 15.73 -17.42
CA HIS A 48 -4.31 15.38 -15.99
C HIS A 48 -5.58 15.88 -15.26
N ASP A 49 -6.60 16.35 -15.99
CA ASP A 49 -7.80 16.97 -15.41
C ASP A 49 -8.64 16.02 -14.52
N GLU A 50 -8.61 14.71 -14.77
CA GLU A 50 -9.27 13.74 -13.86
C GLU A 50 -8.52 13.55 -12.53
N SER A 51 -7.29 14.06 -12.42
CA SER A 51 -6.52 14.12 -11.17
C SER A 51 -6.60 15.46 -10.46
N PHE A 52 -7.67 16.25 -10.68
CA PHE A 52 -7.97 17.43 -9.87
C PHE A 52 -8.13 17.01 -8.40
N ARG A 53 -7.02 17.02 -7.67
CA ARG A 53 -6.97 16.65 -6.27
C ARG A 53 -7.48 17.80 -5.43
N PRO A 54 -8.32 17.53 -4.42
CA PRO A 54 -8.43 18.45 -3.30
C PRO A 54 -7.03 18.73 -2.74
N PRO A 55 -6.70 19.99 -2.41
CA PRO A 55 -5.44 20.31 -1.75
C PRO A 55 -5.23 19.42 -0.52
N GLY A 56 -4.12 18.68 -0.48
CA GLY A 56 -3.76 17.79 0.64
C GLY A 56 -4.20 16.32 0.53
N ALA A 57 -4.90 15.90 -0.54
CA ALA A 57 -5.18 14.48 -0.76
C ALA A 57 -3.90 13.72 -1.17
N PRO A 58 -3.63 12.52 -0.60
CA PRO A 58 -2.48 11.71 -1.00
C PRO A 58 -2.57 11.26 -2.47
N ARG A 59 -1.41 11.06 -3.08
CA ARG A 59 -1.27 10.78 -4.50
C ARG A 59 -1.39 9.28 -4.78
N ASN A 60 -2.49 8.89 -5.43
CA ASN A 60 -2.69 7.52 -5.93
C ASN A 60 -1.91 7.31 -7.23
N TRP A 61 -0.67 6.86 -7.10
CA TRP A 61 0.23 6.62 -8.22
C TRP A 61 -0.27 5.56 -9.19
N SER A 62 -0.91 4.49 -8.70
CA SER A 62 -1.43 3.41 -9.55
C SER A 62 -2.56 3.89 -10.48
N ALA A 63 -3.44 4.76 -10.00
CA ALA A 63 -4.49 5.35 -10.83
C ALA A 63 -3.93 6.25 -11.93
N GLU A 64 -2.99 7.14 -11.58
CA GLU A 64 -2.35 8.01 -12.57
C GLU A 64 -1.52 7.23 -13.60
N GLN A 65 -0.85 6.14 -13.17
CA GLN A 65 -0.13 5.25 -14.07
C GLN A 65 -1.05 4.64 -15.11
N ARG A 66 -2.23 4.17 -14.70
CA ARG A 66 -3.24 3.58 -15.60
C ARG A 66 -3.80 4.62 -16.57
N ALA A 67 -4.15 5.81 -16.08
CA ALA A 67 -4.63 6.89 -16.93
C ALA A 67 -3.59 7.27 -18.00
N LEU A 68 -2.30 7.34 -17.61
CA LEU A 68 -1.21 7.60 -18.55
C LEU A 68 -1.02 6.46 -19.56
N ASP A 69 -1.09 5.19 -19.12
CA ASP A 69 -1.04 4.01 -20.00
C ASP A 69 -2.18 4.06 -21.02
N GLU A 70 -3.41 4.34 -20.60
CA GLU A 70 -4.58 4.45 -21.47
C GLU A 70 -4.45 5.59 -22.49
N GLN A 71 -4.11 6.80 -22.04
CA GLN A 71 -3.91 7.95 -22.94
C GLN A 71 -2.79 7.69 -23.95
N PHE A 72 -1.70 7.03 -23.52
CA PHE A 72 -0.63 6.63 -24.42
C PHE A 72 -1.13 5.65 -25.50
N HIS A 73 -1.88 4.62 -25.13
CA HIS A 73 -2.37 3.60 -26.07
C HIS A 73 -3.45 4.13 -27.02
N THR A 74 -4.27 5.08 -26.56
CA THR A 74 -5.35 5.67 -27.36
C THR A 74 -4.88 6.81 -28.26
N SER A 75 -3.90 7.61 -27.83
CA SER A 75 -3.53 8.86 -28.52
C SER A 75 -2.14 8.83 -29.14
N VAL A 76 -1.13 8.31 -28.43
CA VAL A 76 0.27 8.34 -28.91
C VAL A 76 0.60 7.13 -29.76
N LYS A 77 0.32 5.91 -29.29
CA LYS A 77 0.66 4.67 -29.98
C LYS A 77 0.11 4.61 -31.42
N PRO A 78 -1.15 4.98 -31.70
CA PRO A 78 -1.67 4.94 -33.07
C PRO A 78 -0.96 5.92 -34.02
N LEU A 79 -0.53 7.08 -33.51
CA LEU A 79 0.24 8.05 -34.30
C LEU A 79 1.65 7.55 -34.58
N ARG A 80 2.30 6.91 -33.60
CA ARG A 80 3.62 6.29 -33.79
C ARG A 80 3.56 5.18 -34.84
N ASP A 81 2.55 4.32 -34.77
CA ASP A 81 2.35 3.22 -35.71
C ASP A 81 2.05 3.75 -37.13
N LYS A 82 1.30 4.86 -37.24
CA LYS A 82 0.96 5.49 -38.51
C LYS A 82 2.11 6.30 -39.14
N TYR A 83 2.96 6.91 -38.31
CA TYR A 83 4.05 7.78 -38.74
C TYR A 83 5.38 7.33 -38.11
N PRO A 84 5.93 6.18 -38.55
CA PRO A 84 7.15 5.62 -37.95
C PRO A 84 8.39 6.50 -38.18
N ASP A 85 8.39 7.34 -39.21
CA ASP A 85 9.45 8.26 -39.64
C ASP A 85 9.32 9.68 -39.05
N TYR A 86 8.36 9.89 -38.14
CA TYR A 86 8.22 11.15 -37.42
C TYR A 86 9.07 11.15 -36.14
N SER A 87 9.57 12.33 -35.78
CA SER A 87 10.24 12.56 -34.49
C SER A 87 9.25 12.95 -33.41
N LEU A 88 9.50 12.52 -32.19
CA LEU A 88 8.74 12.92 -31.01
C LEU A 88 9.44 14.12 -30.37
N LEU A 89 8.73 15.23 -30.18
CA LEU A 89 9.22 16.40 -29.43
C LEU A 89 8.39 16.55 -28.17
N TYR A 90 9.04 16.44 -27.02
CA TYR A 90 8.36 16.47 -25.73
C TYR A 90 8.52 17.80 -25.01
N PHE A 91 7.39 18.28 -24.49
CA PHE A 91 7.22 19.44 -23.64
C PHE A 91 6.50 18.96 -22.37
N GLY A 92 7.11 19.16 -21.20
CA GLY A 92 6.59 18.55 -19.99
C GLY A 92 6.83 19.37 -18.75
N SER A 93 5.82 19.40 -17.89
CA SER A 93 5.89 19.93 -16.54
C SER A 93 5.16 18.99 -15.59
N SER A 94 5.45 17.69 -15.66
CA SER A 94 4.89 16.65 -14.82
C SER A 94 5.88 16.15 -13.77
N SER A 95 5.37 15.44 -12.78
CA SER A 95 6.18 14.76 -11.77
C SER A 95 7.22 13.82 -12.40
N VAL A 96 8.38 13.72 -11.75
CA VAL A 96 9.48 12.86 -12.21
C VAL A 96 9.02 11.39 -12.38
N PRO A 97 8.26 10.77 -11.45
CA PRO A 97 7.77 9.40 -11.62
C PRO A 97 6.89 9.19 -12.86
N LEU A 98 5.88 10.04 -13.09
CA LEU A 98 5.00 9.90 -14.27
C LEU A 98 5.76 10.11 -15.57
N THR A 99 6.67 11.09 -15.58
CA THR A 99 7.45 11.40 -16.78
C THR A 99 8.44 10.29 -17.11
N LEU A 100 9.10 9.70 -16.10
CA LEU A 100 9.90 8.47 -16.26
C LEU A 100 9.05 7.33 -16.84
N TYR A 101 7.82 7.17 -16.34
CA TYR A 101 6.94 6.12 -16.83
C TYR A 101 6.51 6.34 -18.28
N LEU A 102 6.18 7.57 -18.67
CA LEU A 102 5.91 7.90 -20.08
C LEU A 102 7.12 7.60 -20.97
N GLY A 103 8.33 7.94 -20.52
CA GLY A 103 9.57 7.58 -21.20
C GLY A 103 9.68 6.06 -21.43
N TYR A 104 9.40 5.27 -20.39
CA TYR A 104 9.39 3.81 -20.47
C TYR A 104 8.36 3.27 -21.47
N LEU A 105 7.19 3.92 -21.62
CA LEU A 105 6.21 3.56 -22.65
C LEU A 105 6.68 3.92 -24.06
N LEU A 106 7.43 5.02 -24.21
CA LEU A 106 7.96 5.46 -25.50
C LEU A 106 9.09 4.57 -26.02
N GLU A 107 9.93 4.04 -25.13
CA GLU A 107 11.13 3.26 -25.46
C GLU A 107 12.12 4.06 -26.35
N THR A 108 13.14 3.42 -26.92
CA THR A 108 14.18 4.08 -27.74
C THR A 108 14.01 3.92 -29.26
N TRP A 109 12.89 3.36 -29.73
CA TRP A 109 12.74 2.96 -31.14
C TRP A 109 12.54 4.12 -32.11
N GLN A 110 11.96 5.23 -31.64
CA GLN A 110 11.77 6.44 -32.42
C GLN A 110 12.65 7.56 -31.89
N ARG A 111 13.02 8.49 -32.78
CA ARG A 111 13.81 9.66 -32.41
C ARG A 111 13.00 10.55 -31.46
N LEU A 112 13.41 10.56 -30.20
CA LEU A 112 12.81 11.32 -29.12
C LEU A 112 13.68 12.53 -28.79
N GLU A 113 13.08 13.70 -28.87
CA GLU A 113 13.68 14.98 -28.50
C GLU A 113 12.90 15.65 -27.38
N VAL A 114 13.60 16.41 -26.54
CA VAL A 114 12.98 17.17 -25.44
C VAL A 114 13.29 18.64 -25.64
N ILE A 115 12.29 19.48 -25.37
CA ILE A 115 12.45 20.93 -25.36
C ILE A 115 12.36 21.36 -23.90
N PRO A 116 13.48 21.77 -23.26
CA PRO A 116 13.45 22.17 -21.87
C PRO A 116 12.70 23.49 -21.71
N ARG A 117 12.16 23.70 -20.51
CA ARG A 117 11.70 25.01 -20.06
C ARG A 117 12.81 25.66 -19.24
N HIS A 118 13.22 26.85 -19.63
CA HIS A 118 14.21 27.61 -18.87
C HIS A 118 13.58 28.22 -17.61
N HIS A 119 14.18 28.03 -16.44
CA HIS A 119 13.59 28.46 -15.17
C HIS A 119 13.58 29.98 -15.03
N GLU A 120 14.70 30.64 -15.39
CA GLU A 120 14.79 32.11 -15.32
C GLU A 120 14.00 32.82 -16.44
N ALA A 121 14.22 32.44 -17.70
CA ALA A 121 13.57 33.06 -18.86
C ALA A 121 12.08 32.67 -19.00
N ARG A 122 11.63 31.63 -18.27
CA ARG A 122 10.26 31.10 -18.27
C ARG A 122 9.70 30.74 -19.65
N THR A 123 10.58 30.48 -20.61
CA THR A 123 10.27 30.15 -22.01
C THR A 123 10.73 28.74 -22.34
N TRP A 124 10.13 28.16 -23.38
CA TRP A 124 10.51 26.85 -23.90
C TRP A 124 11.59 27.00 -24.95
N GLY A 125 12.63 26.16 -24.85
CA GLY A 125 13.74 26.19 -25.79
C GLY A 125 15.09 26.02 -25.11
N TRP A 126 16.11 25.85 -25.94
CA TRP A 126 17.49 25.86 -25.51
C TRP A 126 17.98 27.31 -25.44
N HIS A 127 18.44 27.76 -24.27
CA HIS A 127 19.04 29.08 -24.09
C HIS A 127 20.53 28.93 -23.73
N PRO A 128 21.40 28.66 -24.70
CA PRO A 128 22.83 28.65 -24.44
C PRO A 128 23.27 30.08 -24.11
N SER A 129 23.67 30.33 -22.87
CA SER A 129 24.38 31.58 -22.55
C SER A 129 25.83 31.45 -23.07
N GLN A 130 26.41 32.53 -23.59
CA GLN A 130 27.81 32.53 -24.04
C GLN A 130 28.80 32.24 -22.90
N GLU A 131 28.36 32.36 -21.64
CA GLU A 131 29.15 32.12 -20.44
C GLU A 131 28.86 30.75 -19.79
N SER A 132 27.85 30.02 -20.26
CA SER A 132 27.46 28.73 -19.71
C SER A 132 28.52 27.67 -20.03
N ARG A 133 29.10 27.09 -18.99
CA ARG A 133 29.97 25.92 -19.14
C ARG A 133 29.12 24.72 -19.57
N PRO A 134 29.59 23.89 -20.53
CA PRO A 134 28.89 22.67 -20.90
C PRO A 134 28.61 21.79 -19.68
N ALA A 135 27.43 21.17 -19.62
CA ALA A 135 27.10 20.22 -18.57
C ALA A 135 28.03 19.00 -18.68
N ARG A 136 28.82 18.77 -17.64
CA ARG A 136 29.75 17.63 -17.56
C ARG A 136 29.30 16.64 -16.52
N LEU A 137 29.26 15.37 -16.91
CA LEU A 137 29.11 14.26 -15.98
C LEU A 137 30.35 14.13 -15.10
N ALA A 138 30.12 13.99 -13.80
CA ALA A 138 31.14 13.48 -12.90
C ALA A 138 31.48 12.02 -13.28
N PRO A 139 32.72 11.55 -13.01
CA PRO A 139 33.10 10.18 -13.32
C PRO A 139 32.17 9.15 -12.67
N LEU A 140 31.49 8.34 -13.50
CA LEU A 140 30.67 7.23 -13.04
C LEU A 140 31.55 6.06 -12.62
N GLN A 141 31.40 5.60 -11.38
CA GLN A 141 32.11 4.44 -10.86
C GLN A 141 31.19 3.22 -10.95
N LEU A 142 31.42 2.36 -11.96
CA LEU A 142 30.71 1.09 -12.07
C LEU A 142 31.49 0.00 -11.31
N PRO A 143 30.80 -0.88 -10.55
CA PRO A 143 31.44 -2.00 -9.90
C PRO A 143 31.95 -3.00 -10.95
N ASP A 144 33.16 -3.50 -10.73
CA ASP A 144 33.83 -4.49 -11.57
C ASP A 144 33.71 -5.93 -11.04
N PHE A 145 32.99 -6.11 -9.94
CA PHE A 145 32.72 -7.40 -9.31
C PHE A 145 31.31 -7.92 -9.61
N LYS A 146 31.09 -9.20 -9.30
CA LYS A 146 29.80 -9.87 -9.42
C LYS A 146 29.36 -10.38 -8.06
N ASP A 147 28.07 -10.24 -7.75
CA ASP A 147 27.48 -10.75 -6.52
C ASP A 147 26.12 -11.40 -6.82
N ARG A 148 25.88 -12.57 -6.23
CA ARG A 148 24.61 -13.32 -6.34
C ARG A 148 23.83 -13.35 -5.03
N SER A 149 24.30 -12.65 -4.01
CA SER A 149 23.58 -12.45 -2.77
C SER A 149 22.25 -11.72 -3.04
N PRO A 150 21.19 -12.02 -2.28
CA PRO A 150 19.96 -11.24 -2.36
C PRO A 150 20.20 -9.83 -1.81
N GLY A 151 19.57 -8.84 -2.43
CA GLY A 151 19.64 -7.45 -2.00
C GLY A 151 19.06 -6.49 -3.03
N GLU A 152 19.26 -5.20 -2.77
CA GLU A 152 18.71 -4.10 -3.54
C GLU A 152 19.82 -3.30 -4.22
N ALA A 153 19.46 -2.56 -5.26
CA ALA A 153 20.34 -1.57 -5.90
C ALA A 153 19.79 -0.16 -5.74
N ILE A 154 20.66 0.83 -5.60
CA ILE A 154 20.31 2.25 -5.66
C ILE A 154 20.97 2.89 -6.88
N ILE A 155 20.18 3.70 -7.60
CA ILE A 155 20.70 4.67 -8.58
C ILE A 155 20.21 6.06 -8.17
N ARG A 156 21.15 6.98 -8.01
CA ARG A 156 20.85 8.41 -7.83
C ARG A 156 21.21 9.17 -9.09
N VAL A 157 20.28 9.99 -9.58
CA VAL A 157 20.53 10.90 -10.72
C VAL A 157 20.39 12.34 -10.26
N SER A 158 21.50 13.09 -10.27
CA SER A 158 21.60 14.46 -9.75
C SER A 158 22.02 15.43 -10.85
N THR A 159 21.05 15.93 -11.62
CA THR A 159 21.31 16.93 -12.68
C THR A 159 20.82 18.32 -12.31
N SER A 160 19.72 18.43 -11.56
CA SER A 160 19.26 19.73 -11.02
C SER A 160 19.77 20.00 -9.61
N HIS A 161 19.66 19.03 -8.71
CA HIS A 161 20.14 19.13 -7.33
C HIS A 161 20.85 17.84 -6.93
N ARG A 162 21.72 17.92 -5.92
CA ARG A 162 22.36 16.73 -5.33
C ARG A 162 21.32 15.94 -4.55
N VAL A 163 21.25 14.64 -4.83
CA VAL A 163 20.49 13.67 -4.03
C VAL A 163 21.38 13.12 -2.92
N ASP A 164 20.95 13.23 -1.67
CA ASP A 164 21.73 12.81 -0.51
C ASP A 164 21.76 11.27 -0.38
N ALA A 165 22.96 10.70 -0.41
CA ALA A 165 23.14 9.25 -0.36
C ALA A 165 22.63 8.63 0.95
N GLN A 166 22.85 9.29 2.09
CA GLN A 166 22.41 8.78 3.39
C GLN A 166 20.89 8.75 3.46
N VAL A 167 20.24 9.84 3.05
CA VAL A 167 18.77 9.92 3.01
C VAL A 167 18.19 8.83 2.11
N THR A 168 18.79 8.54 0.95
CA THR A 168 18.28 7.47 0.08
C THR A 168 18.47 6.07 0.67
N ARG A 169 19.59 5.80 1.36
CA ARG A 169 19.83 4.50 2.02
C ARG A 169 18.83 4.25 3.15
N ASP A 170 18.49 5.29 3.91
CA ASP A 170 17.52 5.20 5.01
C ASP A 170 16.07 4.92 4.54
N VAL A 171 15.81 5.08 3.24
CA VAL A 171 14.50 4.83 2.62
C VAL A 171 14.39 3.42 2.03
N VAL A 172 15.53 2.77 1.71
CA VAL A 172 15.53 1.44 1.08
C VAL A 172 15.41 0.34 2.16
N PRO A 173 14.42 -0.57 2.07
CA PRO A 173 14.07 -1.48 3.16
C PRO A 173 15.00 -2.70 3.34
N GLY A 174 15.98 -2.88 2.46
CA GLY A 174 16.84 -4.07 2.40
C GLY A 174 18.33 -3.74 2.22
N PRO A 175 19.22 -4.76 2.29
CA PRO A 175 20.66 -4.56 2.12
C PRO A 175 20.96 -4.06 0.70
N VAL A 176 21.64 -2.93 0.61
CA VAL A 176 22.06 -2.34 -0.67
C VAL A 176 23.38 -2.98 -1.08
N LEU A 177 23.37 -3.74 -2.18
CA LEU A 177 24.56 -4.41 -2.71
C LEU A 177 25.37 -3.50 -3.64
N VAL A 178 24.68 -2.58 -4.31
CA VAL A 178 25.26 -1.67 -5.27
C VAL A 178 24.57 -0.32 -5.18
N ASP A 179 25.39 0.72 -5.17
CA ASP A 179 24.97 2.09 -4.94
C ASP A 179 25.69 3.02 -5.93
N LEU A 180 24.96 3.55 -6.90
CA LEU A 180 25.53 4.28 -8.05
C LEU A 180 25.05 5.73 -8.09
N ASP A 181 25.98 6.65 -8.30
CA ASP A 181 25.74 8.08 -8.47
C ASP A 181 26.02 8.51 -9.91
N ILE A 182 24.99 9.01 -10.58
CA ILE A 182 25.08 9.69 -11.88
C ILE A 182 24.79 11.15 -11.62
N ALA A 183 25.80 12.01 -11.73
CA ALA A 183 25.64 13.41 -11.39
C ALA A 183 26.41 14.30 -12.33
N LEU A 184 25.91 15.52 -12.52
CA LEU A 184 26.72 16.59 -13.10
C LEU A 184 27.79 17.04 -12.09
N GLU A 185 28.91 17.56 -12.58
CA GLU A 185 29.90 18.24 -11.74
C GLU A 185 29.25 19.41 -10.97
N HIS A 186 28.41 20.17 -11.69
CA HIS A 186 27.66 21.31 -11.17
C HIS A 186 26.16 21.17 -11.51
N PRO A 187 25.37 20.47 -10.68
CA PRO A 187 23.92 20.37 -10.87
C PRO A 187 23.26 21.75 -10.81
N SER A 188 22.30 22.01 -11.70
CA SER A 188 21.53 23.24 -11.77
C SER A 188 20.19 23.01 -12.47
N GLU A 189 19.17 23.78 -12.11
CA GLU A 189 17.85 23.72 -12.73
C GLU A 189 17.88 24.01 -14.24
N ASP A 190 18.87 24.77 -14.72
CA ASP A 190 19.12 25.08 -16.13
C ASP A 190 20.51 24.58 -16.59
N ALA A 191 20.95 23.41 -16.10
CA ALA A 191 22.31 22.92 -16.34
C ALA A 191 22.63 22.60 -17.81
N PHE A 192 21.65 22.13 -18.59
CA PHE A 192 21.86 21.66 -19.95
C PHE A 192 21.67 22.78 -20.97
N SER A 193 22.63 22.90 -21.88
CA SER A 193 22.57 23.82 -23.03
C SER A 193 22.26 23.09 -24.34
N THR A 194 22.46 21.77 -24.39
CA THR A 194 22.21 20.95 -25.59
C THR A 194 21.59 19.59 -25.27
N MET A 195 21.01 18.98 -26.30
CA MET A 195 20.51 17.61 -26.21
C MET A 195 21.63 16.58 -26.01
N ASP A 196 22.80 16.78 -26.60
CA ASP A 196 23.92 15.82 -26.50
C ASP A 196 24.39 15.66 -25.05
N GLU A 197 24.43 16.75 -24.29
CA GLU A 197 24.74 16.72 -22.85
C GLU A 197 23.70 15.92 -22.06
N MET A 198 22.43 16.01 -22.43
CA MET A 198 21.40 15.17 -21.83
C MET A 198 21.61 13.69 -22.19
N LEU A 199 21.94 13.41 -23.45
CA LEU A 199 22.20 12.05 -23.93
C LEU A 199 23.39 11.41 -23.22
N ASP A 200 24.41 12.17 -22.83
CA ASP A 200 25.50 11.67 -21.98
C ASP A 200 24.98 11.08 -20.67
N VAL A 201 24.09 11.79 -19.97
CA VAL A 201 23.48 11.30 -18.72
C VAL A 201 22.65 10.04 -18.97
N THR A 202 21.91 9.99 -20.07
CA THR A 202 21.08 8.82 -20.41
C THR A 202 21.94 7.58 -20.69
N ARG A 203 23.10 7.76 -21.34
CA ARG A 203 24.07 6.68 -21.57
C ARG A 203 24.64 6.16 -20.27
N ALA A 204 25.03 7.05 -19.35
CA ALA A 204 25.50 6.68 -18.02
C ALA A 204 24.42 5.89 -17.24
N PHE A 205 23.16 6.32 -17.32
CA PHE A 205 22.04 5.61 -16.69
C PHE A 205 21.80 4.22 -17.27
N ARG A 206 21.83 4.11 -18.61
CA ARG A 206 21.71 2.83 -19.28
C ARG A 206 22.83 1.87 -18.87
N GLN A 207 24.08 2.35 -18.84
CA GLN A 207 25.24 1.57 -18.40
C GLN A 207 25.10 1.10 -16.94
N ALA A 208 24.58 1.93 -16.05
CA ALA A 208 24.31 1.55 -14.67
C ALA A 208 23.28 0.41 -14.58
N LEU A 209 22.17 0.51 -15.31
CA LEU A 209 21.15 -0.55 -15.33
C LEU A 209 21.67 -1.85 -15.94
N ASP A 210 22.41 -1.77 -17.06
CA ASP A 210 23.02 -2.94 -17.70
C ASP A 210 24.05 -3.60 -16.75
N CYS A 211 24.89 -2.80 -16.07
CA CYS A 211 25.84 -3.29 -15.07
C CYS A 211 25.14 -4.05 -13.93
N ILE A 212 24.05 -3.49 -13.38
CA ILE A 212 23.27 -4.15 -12.32
C ILE A 212 22.67 -5.46 -12.84
N GLY A 213 22.02 -5.40 -14.01
CA GLY A 213 21.39 -6.57 -14.63
C GLY A 213 22.38 -7.69 -14.92
N ASP A 214 23.62 -7.37 -15.30
CA ASP A 214 24.64 -8.35 -15.69
C ASP A 214 25.44 -8.91 -14.52
N ASN A 215 25.79 -8.07 -13.55
CA ASN A 215 26.68 -8.45 -12.46
C ASN A 215 25.94 -8.89 -11.18
N PHE A 216 24.66 -8.53 -11.03
CA PHE A 216 23.89 -8.73 -9.80
C PHE A 216 22.53 -9.42 -10.05
N LYS A 217 22.55 -10.65 -10.60
CA LYS A 217 21.35 -11.39 -11.06
C LYS A 217 20.26 -11.64 -10.00
N SER A 218 20.61 -11.54 -8.71
CA SER A 218 19.67 -11.71 -7.60
C SER A 218 18.94 -10.42 -7.21
N ILE A 219 19.38 -9.26 -7.70
CA ILE A 219 18.68 -8.00 -7.51
C ILE A 219 17.40 -8.00 -8.35
N LYS A 220 16.25 -7.87 -7.69
CA LYS A 220 14.93 -7.82 -8.34
C LYS A 220 14.38 -6.42 -8.50
N ARG A 221 14.95 -5.45 -7.77
CA ARG A 221 14.47 -4.08 -7.72
C ARG A 221 15.64 -3.10 -7.64
N VAL A 222 15.53 -2.02 -8.41
CA VAL A 222 16.43 -0.87 -8.41
C VAL A 222 15.65 0.32 -7.89
N HIS A 223 16.18 1.00 -6.88
CA HIS A 223 15.60 2.19 -6.30
C HIS A 223 16.19 3.42 -6.97
N LEU A 224 15.37 4.12 -7.76
CA LEU A 224 15.76 5.30 -8.54
C LEU A 224 15.32 6.58 -7.84
N PHE A 225 16.30 7.35 -7.38
CA PHE A 225 16.09 8.69 -6.84
C PHE A 225 16.63 9.72 -7.82
N ALA A 226 15.75 10.51 -8.41
CA ALA A 226 16.12 11.44 -9.46
C ALA A 226 15.74 12.88 -9.07
N SER A 227 16.75 13.76 -9.06
CA SER A 227 16.58 15.20 -9.08
C SER A 227 17.02 15.70 -10.45
N VAL A 228 16.05 15.76 -11.36
CA VAL A 228 16.26 16.04 -12.78
C VAL A 228 15.13 16.92 -13.33
N GLN A 229 15.43 17.66 -14.39
CA GLN A 229 14.41 18.32 -15.20
C GLN A 229 13.45 17.29 -15.82
N THR A 230 12.20 17.68 -16.07
CA THR A 230 11.16 16.80 -16.62
C THR A 230 11.58 16.13 -17.94
N GLY A 231 12.18 16.87 -18.88
CA GLY A 231 12.72 16.27 -20.13
C GLY A 231 13.76 15.18 -19.88
N MET A 232 14.67 15.38 -18.91
CA MET A 232 15.64 14.36 -18.54
C MET A 232 14.96 13.11 -17.93
N ALA A 233 13.95 13.29 -17.08
CA ALA A 233 13.16 12.16 -16.54
C ALA A 233 12.58 11.28 -17.66
N LEU A 234 12.04 11.89 -18.72
CA LEU A 234 11.51 11.17 -19.87
C LEU A 234 12.59 10.34 -20.57
N LEU A 235 13.74 10.96 -20.84
CA LEU A 235 14.84 10.31 -21.53
C LEU A 235 15.44 9.15 -20.71
N LEU A 236 15.52 9.28 -19.39
CA LEU A 236 15.93 8.20 -18.50
C LEU A 236 14.94 7.03 -18.57
N GLY A 237 13.64 7.33 -18.53
CA GLY A 237 12.58 6.32 -18.61
C GLY A 237 12.68 5.48 -19.87
N ALA A 238 12.95 6.13 -21.01
CA ALA A 238 13.11 5.47 -22.30
C ALA A 238 14.26 4.45 -22.34
N GLN A 239 15.27 4.59 -21.47
CA GLN A 239 16.40 3.66 -21.41
C GLN A 239 16.09 2.35 -20.67
N ILE A 240 14.96 2.26 -19.95
CA ILE A 240 14.59 1.08 -19.17
C ILE A 240 14.05 -0.01 -20.12
N SER A 241 14.76 -1.12 -20.22
CA SER A 241 14.34 -2.27 -21.01
C SER A 241 13.31 -3.13 -20.27
N LYS A 242 12.19 -3.42 -20.94
CA LYS A 242 11.13 -4.29 -20.41
C LYS A 242 11.60 -5.71 -20.09
N THR A 243 12.61 -6.20 -20.81
CA THR A 243 13.04 -7.61 -20.74
C THR A 243 14.38 -7.81 -20.05
N MET A 244 15.25 -6.80 -20.04
CA MET A 244 16.63 -6.94 -19.55
C MET A 244 16.85 -6.38 -18.16
N HIS A 245 16.08 -5.37 -17.76
CA HIS A 245 16.32 -4.66 -16.52
C HIS A 245 15.39 -5.15 -15.40
N PRO A 246 15.85 -5.14 -14.13
CA PRO A 246 14.98 -5.40 -12.98
C PRO A 246 13.87 -4.34 -12.87
N ALA A 247 12.92 -4.55 -11.96
CA ALA A 247 11.91 -3.54 -11.67
C ALA A 247 12.58 -2.27 -11.11
N VAL A 248 12.09 -1.09 -11.50
CA VAL A 248 12.62 0.20 -11.06
C VAL A 248 11.58 0.89 -10.19
N GLN A 249 11.85 0.97 -8.89
CA GLN A 249 11.04 1.75 -7.94
C GLN A 249 11.45 3.22 -8.03
N THR A 250 10.53 4.07 -8.49
CA THR A 250 10.71 5.53 -8.52
C THR A 250 10.29 6.15 -7.20
N TYR A 251 10.79 7.36 -6.94
CA TYR A 251 10.49 8.12 -5.73
C TYR A 251 10.07 9.54 -6.06
N GLN A 252 9.06 10.04 -5.36
CA GLN A 252 8.69 11.45 -5.37
C GLN A 252 9.35 12.17 -4.21
N TYR A 253 10.06 13.25 -4.50
CA TYR A 253 10.59 14.14 -3.47
C TYR A 253 9.51 15.10 -2.96
N THR A 254 9.41 15.26 -1.65
CA THR A 254 8.51 16.19 -0.97
C THR A 254 9.28 16.99 0.07
N ARG A 255 9.39 18.31 -0.14
CA ARG A 255 10.18 19.23 0.69
C ARG A 255 9.61 19.42 2.11
N SER A 256 8.31 19.23 2.30
CA SER A 256 7.57 19.51 3.53
C SER A 256 7.12 18.24 4.27
N SER A 257 7.98 17.24 4.40
CA SER A 257 7.64 16.06 5.19
C SER A 257 7.91 16.33 6.67
N GLU A 258 7.06 17.13 7.32
CA GLU A 258 7.10 17.28 8.80
C GLU A 258 6.86 15.93 9.51
N GLU A 259 6.28 14.93 8.80
CA GLU A 259 5.86 13.64 9.35
C GLU A 259 6.29 12.41 8.52
N GLY A 260 7.22 12.54 7.54
CA GLY A 260 7.59 11.43 6.64
C GLY A 260 9.00 11.53 6.03
N PRO A 261 9.46 10.52 5.24
CA PRO A 261 10.72 10.61 4.52
C PRO A 261 10.62 11.62 3.37
N TYR A 262 11.71 12.35 3.09
CA TYR A 262 11.79 13.28 1.96
C TYR A 262 11.49 12.62 0.60
N HIS A 263 11.73 11.32 0.49
CA HIS A 263 11.45 10.51 -0.69
C HIS A 263 10.37 9.46 -0.37
N ALA A 264 9.20 9.61 -0.97
CA ALA A 264 8.13 8.62 -0.90
C ALA A 264 8.14 7.72 -2.14
N PRO A 265 8.01 6.38 -1.99
CA PRO A 265 7.83 5.49 -3.13
C PRO A 265 6.65 5.95 -4.01
N ALA A 266 6.87 5.95 -5.32
CA ALA A 266 5.87 6.29 -6.33
C ALA A 266 5.55 5.08 -7.22
N LEU A 267 6.00 5.08 -8.47
CA LEU A 267 5.72 4.01 -9.44
C LEU A 267 6.77 2.91 -9.41
N LEU A 268 6.31 1.65 -9.50
CA LEU A 268 7.15 0.50 -9.80
C LEU A 268 7.11 0.21 -11.30
N ILE A 269 8.16 0.63 -12.00
CA ILE A 269 8.32 0.41 -13.45
C ILE A 269 8.88 -0.99 -13.67
N ASN A 270 8.41 -1.69 -14.70
CA ASN A 270 8.85 -3.05 -15.03
C ASN A 270 8.59 -4.12 -13.94
N GLY A 271 7.72 -3.80 -12.97
CA GLY A 271 7.24 -4.74 -11.94
C GLY A 271 5.84 -5.27 -12.23
N PRO A 272 5.30 -6.15 -11.37
CA PRO A 272 3.91 -6.60 -11.48
C PRO A 272 2.96 -5.40 -11.41
N ARG A 273 2.02 -5.31 -12.37
CA ARG A 273 0.99 -4.27 -12.38
C ARG A 273 0.01 -4.50 -11.24
N THR A 274 -0.40 -3.44 -10.55
CA THR A 274 -1.59 -3.47 -9.70
C THR A 274 -2.80 -3.68 -10.61
N PRO A 275 -3.57 -4.76 -10.45
CA PRO A 275 -4.74 -5.00 -11.29
C PRO A 275 -5.72 -3.83 -11.20
N GLU A 276 -6.41 -3.56 -12.31
CA GLU A 276 -7.47 -2.56 -12.30
C GLU A 276 -8.57 -3.01 -11.34
N PRO A 277 -9.03 -2.13 -10.43
CA PRO A 277 -10.15 -2.46 -9.58
C PRO A 277 -11.38 -2.75 -10.45
N VAL A 278 -12.02 -3.90 -10.25
CA VAL A 278 -13.29 -4.22 -10.93
C VAL A 278 -14.30 -3.10 -10.63
N ALA A 279 -14.96 -2.60 -11.68
CA ALA A 279 -16.00 -1.59 -11.53
C ALA A 279 -17.17 -2.15 -10.71
N LEU A 280 -17.65 -1.38 -9.74
CA LEU A 280 -18.77 -1.79 -8.90
C LEU A 280 -20.09 -1.71 -9.67
N ARG A 281 -20.96 -2.68 -9.39
CA ARG A 281 -22.34 -2.68 -9.86
C ARG A 281 -23.13 -1.59 -9.15
N PRO A 282 -24.20 -1.03 -9.77
CA PRO A 282 -25.03 -0.02 -9.12
C PRO A 282 -25.60 -0.47 -7.76
N GLU A 283 -25.96 -1.75 -7.62
CA GLU A 283 -26.41 -2.31 -6.34
C GLU A 283 -25.32 -2.29 -5.25
N GLU A 284 -24.05 -2.51 -5.61
CA GLU A 284 -22.92 -2.52 -4.68
C GLU A 284 -22.61 -1.10 -4.19
N VAL A 285 -22.68 -0.12 -5.09
CA VAL A 285 -22.54 1.30 -4.74
C VAL A 285 -23.67 1.75 -3.82
N ALA A 286 -24.91 1.33 -4.09
CA ALA A 286 -26.06 1.64 -3.24
C ALA A 286 -25.93 0.98 -1.85
N GLN A 287 -25.49 -0.27 -1.79
CA GLN A 287 -25.24 -0.97 -0.53
C GLN A 287 -24.13 -0.31 0.28
N ALA A 288 -23.03 0.08 -0.36
CA ALA A 288 -21.92 0.77 0.30
C ALA A 288 -22.36 2.13 0.88
N ALA A 289 -23.20 2.88 0.17
CA ALA A 289 -23.79 4.12 0.69
C ALA A 289 -24.67 3.86 1.93
N LEU A 290 -25.53 2.84 1.87
CA LEU A 290 -26.37 2.44 2.99
C LEU A 290 -25.54 2.01 4.21
N ASP A 291 -24.46 1.26 4.00
CA ASP A 291 -23.56 0.82 5.07
C ASP A 291 -22.86 2.01 5.75
N ARG A 292 -22.45 3.04 4.99
CA ARG A 292 -21.88 4.29 5.55
C ARG A 292 -22.90 5.09 6.35
N GLU A 293 -24.14 5.20 5.87
CA GLU A 293 -25.23 5.86 6.61
C GLU A 293 -25.57 5.11 7.91
N ASN A 294 -25.63 3.79 7.85
CA ASN A 294 -25.83 2.93 9.01
C ASN A 294 -24.72 3.12 10.04
N LEU A 295 -23.46 3.14 9.58
CA LEU A 295 -22.33 3.38 10.44
C LEU A 295 -22.37 4.77 11.07
N ASP A 296 -22.76 5.83 10.35
CA ASP A 296 -22.90 7.17 10.94
C ASP A 296 -23.97 7.19 12.06
N ARG A 297 -25.10 6.50 11.88
CA ARG A 297 -26.10 6.35 12.94
C ARG A 297 -25.53 5.62 14.16
N ASP A 298 -24.82 4.53 13.93
CA ASP A 298 -24.17 3.75 14.99
C ASP A 298 -23.03 4.53 15.66
N PHE A 299 -22.35 5.40 14.93
CA PHE A 299 -21.31 6.27 15.45
C PHE A 299 -21.85 7.27 16.48
N ARG A 300 -23.06 7.80 16.25
CA ARG A 300 -23.74 8.66 17.23
C ARG A 300 -24.07 7.90 18.52
N ARG A 301 -24.40 6.61 18.42
CA ARG A 301 -24.66 5.74 19.58
C ARG A 301 -23.38 5.48 20.37
N MET A 302 -22.27 5.18 19.70
CA MET A 302 -20.95 5.06 20.32
C MET A 302 -20.55 6.36 21.05
N LYS A 303 -20.82 7.54 20.47
CA LYS A 303 -20.63 8.84 21.16
C LYS A 303 -21.54 9.01 22.39
N GLY A 304 -22.74 8.45 22.37
CA GLY A 304 -23.63 8.41 23.53
C GLY A 304 -23.00 7.63 24.69
N GLN A 305 -22.42 6.46 24.38
CA GLN A 305 -21.68 5.65 25.35
C GLN A 305 -20.44 6.38 25.91
N VAL A 306 -19.68 7.07 25.05
CA VAL A 306 -18.56 7.95 25.49
C VAL A 306 -19.01 8.97 26.54
N ARG A 307 -20.12 9.68 26.28
CA ARG A 307 -20.65 10.69 27.21
C ARG A 307 -21.11 10.07 28.53
N ARG A 308 -21.72 8.88 28.48
CA ARG A 308 -22.16 8.13 29.66
C ARG A 308 -20.96 7.77 30.55
N GLU A 309 -19.92 7.17 30.00
CA GLU A 309 -18.72 6.80 30.76
C GLU A 309 -18.01 8.00 31.38
N GLN A 310 -17.92 9.10 30.63
CA GLN A 310 -17.33 10.33 31.13
C GLN A 310 -18.13 10.91 32.31
N GLY A 311 -19.46 10.89 32.24
CA GLY A 311 -20.35 11.38 33.30
C GLY A 311 -20.32 10.52 34.57
N GLU A 312 -20.11 9.21 34.42
CA GLU A 312 -20.05 8.26 35.54
C GLU A 312 -18.68 8.22 36.24
N GLY A 313 -17.68 8.98 35.75
CA GLY A 313 -16.36 9.10 36.38
C GLY A 313 -15.55 7.80 36.37
N ARG A 314 -15.87 6.86 35.47
CA ARG A 314 -15.21 5.55 35.40
C ARG A 314 -13.77 5.72 34.91
N THR A 315 -12.82 5.23 35.71
CA THR A 315 -11.38 5.49 35.50
C THR A 315 -10.68 4.41 34.69
N SER A 316 -11.21 3.19 34.68
CA SER A 316 -10.70 2.06 33.91
C SER A 316 -11.72 1.58 32.86
N TRP A 317 -11.25 0.96 31.79
CA TRP A 317 -12.12 0.46 30.74
C TRP A 317 -12.95 -0.77 31.15
N PRO A 318 -12.46 -1.77 31.92
CA PRO A 318 -13.31 -2.88 32.34
C PRO A 318 -14.43 -2.38 33.25
N ASP A 319 -14.12 -1.44 34.15
CA ASP A 319 -15.14 -0.81 34.97
C ASP A 319 -16.18 -0.09 34.12
N ALA A 320 -15.85 0.37 32.90
CA ALA A 320 -16.74 1.08 31.97
C ALA A 320 -17.80 0.21 31.29
N ILE A 321 -17.54 -1.08 31.16
CA ILE A 321 -18.38 -2.00 30.38
C ILE A 321 -18.90 -3.19 31.21
N LEU A 322 -18.23 -3.55 32.30
CA LEU A 322 -18.62 -4.67 33.15
C LEU A 322 -19.43 -4.18 34.35
N ARG A 323 -20.40 -4.99 34.78
CA ARG A 323 -21.27 -4.66 35.92
C ARG A 323 -20.67 -5.11 37.25
N ASN A 324 -19.89 -6.19 37.23
CA ASN A 324 -19.33 -6.79 38.43
C ASN A 324 -17.80 -6.58 38.48
N PRO A 325 -17.24 -6.01 39.56
CA PRO A 325 -15.79 -5.86 39.72
C PRO A 325 -15.00 -7.17 39.59
N ALA A 326 -15.58 -8.32 39.95
CA ALA A 326 -14.94 -9.63 39.80
C ALA A 326 -14.75 -10.02 38.33
N GLU A 327 -15.63 -9.57 37.43
CA GLU A 327 -15.47 -9.75 35.98
C GLU A 327 -14.31 -8.92 35.46
N GLY A 328 -14.11 -7.70 35.97
CA GLY A 328 -12.99 -6.85 35.57
C GLY A 328 -11.62 -7.36 36.03
N ALA A 329 -11.58 -8.21 37.07
CA ALA A 329 -10.34 -8.72 37.64
C ALA A 329 -9.57 -9.65 36.68
N VAL A 330 -10.26 -10.31 35.73
CA VAL A 330 -9.62 -11.21 34.74
C VAL A 330 -8.72 -10.44 33.77
N PHE A 331 -9.01 -9.15 33.55
CA PHE A 331 -8.24 -8.26 32.68
C PHE A 331 -7.10 -7.56 33.46
N ALA A 332 -6.05 -8.33 33.76
CA ALA A 332 -4.86 -7.86 34.48
C ALA A 332 -3.72 -7.39 33.54
N GLY A 333 -2.64 -6.85 34.11
CA GLY A 333 -1.42 -6.53 33.36
C GLY A 333 -1.64 -5.49 32.26
N MET A 334 -1.28 -5.85 31.01
CA MET A 334 -1.38 -4.97 29.83
C MET A 334 -2.82 -4.58 29.51
N TRP A 335 -3.80 -5.42 29.80
CA TRP A 335 -5.21 -5.11 29.60
C TRP A 335 -5.61 -3.82 30.32
N LYS A 336 -5.14 -3.58 31.55
CA LYS A 336 -5.45 -2.36 32.33
C LYS A 336 -4.89 -1.07 31.72
N LYS A 337 -4.01 -1.17 30.72
CA LYS A 337 -3.44 -0.03 30.00
C LYS A 337 -4.29 0.42 28.81
N LEU A 338 -5.27 -0.37 28.38
CA LEU A 338 -6.20 0.04 27.34
C LEU A 338 -7.10 1.19 27.84
N PRO A 339 -7.52 2.10 26.93
CA PRO A 339 -8.32 3.25 27.32
C PRO A 339 -9.79 2.86 27.54
N PRO A 340 -10.52 3.53 28.47
CA PRO A 340 -11.98 3.59 28.36
C PRO A 340 -12.37 4.35 27.07
N LEU A 341 -13.59 4.14 26.58
CA LEU A 341 -14.02 4.64 25.26
C LEU A 341 -13.88 6.16 25.16
N TRP A 342 -14.18 6.89 26.23
CA TRP A 342 -14.09 8.35 26.28
C TRP A 342 -12.67 8.93 26.17
N LYS A 343 -11.62 8.12 26.39
CA LYS A 343 -10.22 8.51 26.18
C LYS A 343 -9.70 8.20 24.78
N THR A 344 -10.53 7.64 23.91
CA THR A 344 -10.21 7.42 22.49
C THR A 344 -10.59 8.66 21.66
N PRO A 345 -10.08 8.81 20.42
CA PRO A 345 -10.44 9.95 19.56
C PRO A 345 -11.89 9.89 19.01
N LEU A 346 -12.71 8.92 19.41
CA LEU A 346 -14.08 8.75 18.86
C LEU A 346 -14.98 9.97 19.07
N ASN A 347 -14.83 10.70 20.17
CA ASN A 347 -15.64 11.91 20.41
C ASN A 347 -15.35 13.04 19.42
N GLN A 348 -14.11 13.13 18.95
CA GLN A 348 -13.57 14.17 18.06
C GLN A 348 -13.70 13.82 16.58
N THR A 349 -14.01 12.57 16.26
CA THR A 349 -14.11 12.10 14.86
C THR A 349 -15.57 12.02 14.38
N LYS A 350 -15.79 11.77 13.08
CA LYS A 350 -17.12 11.50 12.49
C LYS A 350 -17.00 10.58 11.28
N ILE A 351 -18.12 10.10 10.73
CA ILE A 351 -18.13 9.29 9.51
C ILE A 351 -18.28 10.20 8.29
N ASP A 352 -17.45 9.98 7.26
CA ASP A 352 -17.61 10.58 5.95
C ASP A 352 -18.52 9.69 5.09
N VAL A 353 -19.75 10.14 4.87
CA VAL A 353 -20.76 9.45 4.05
C VAL A 353 -20.73 9.87 2.58
N ALA A 354 -19.81 10.76 2.17
CA ALA A 354 -19.73 11.26 0.81
C ALA A 354 -18.61 10.58 0.00
N THR A 355 -17.44 10.41 0.61
CA THR A 355 -16.27 9.81 -0.06
C THR A 355 -16.51 8.34 -0.38
N ARG A 356 -16.31 7.97 -1.66
CA ARG A 356 -16.55 6.62 -2.20
C ARG A 356 -15.27 5.84 -2.49
N GLU A 357 -14.19 6.54 -2.82
CA GLU A 357 -12.92 5.92 -3.19
C GLU A 357 -11.85 6.27 -2.17
N VAL A 358 -11.25 5.26 -1.55
CA VAL A 358 -10.24 5.41 -0.50
C VAL A 358 -9.06 4.48 -0.77
N GLU A 359 -7.88 5.05 -0.99
CA GLU A 359 -6.65 4.32 -1.39
C GLU A 359 -6.28 3.16 -0.45
N ASP A 360 -6.38 3.36 0.86
CA ASP A 360 -6.01 2.38 1.88
C ASP A 360 -7.21 1.49 2.32
N THR A 361 -8.29 1.41 1.51
CA THR A 361 -9.63 0.82 1.82
C THR A 361 -10.39 1.51 2.96
N PHE A 362 -9.69 2.02 3.95
CA PHE A 362 -10.22 2.72 5.10
C PHE A 362 -9.16 3.67 5.66
N ARG A 363 -9.55 4.89 6.05
CA ARG A 363 -8.65 5.82 6.73
C ARG A 363 -9.39 6.82 7.60
N LEU A 364 -8.66 7.42 8.53
CA LEU A 364 -9.07 8.66 9.19
C LEU A 364 -8.38 9.82 8.48
N ASN A 365 -9.14 10.71 7.84
CA ASN A 365 -8.57 11.84 7.11
C ASN A 365 -8.08 12.95 8.08
N PRO A 366 -7.31 13.95 7.62
CA PRO A 366 -6.84 15.06 8.46
C PRO A 366 -7.96 15.90 9.11
N ALA A 367 -9.17 15.87 8.54
CA ALA A 367 -10.36 16.49 9.11
C ALA A 367 -11.04 15.63 10.20
N SER A 368 -10.39 14.56 10.65
CA SER A 368 -10.91 13.63 11.66
C SER A 368 -12.19 12.89 11.20
N GLU A 369 -12.28 12.59 9.91
CA GLU A 369 -13.41 11.87 9.32
C GLU A 369 -12.98 10.48 8.85
N TRP A 370 -13.73 9.46 9.28
CA TRP A 370 -13.53 8.09 8.86
C TRP A 370 -14.08 7.91 7.44
N GLN A 371 -13.21 7.58 6.51
CA GLN A 371 -13.51 7.32 5.11
C GLN A 371 -13.36 5.82 4.84
N ILE A 372 -14.37 5.21 4.22
CA ILE A 372 -14.39 3.79 3.86
C ILE A 372 -14.64 3.66 2.36
N ASP A 373 -13.85 2.84 1.68
CA ASP A 373 -13.94 2.58 0.24
C ASP A 373 -15.17 1.73 -0.11
N ASP A 374 -15.89 2.12 -1.16
CA ASP A 374 -17.08 1.40 -1.63
C ASP A 374 -16.74 -0.04 -2.07
N ARG A 375 -15.54 -0.31 -2.60
CA ARG A 375 -15.16 -1.67 -3.02
C ARG A 375 -14.88 -2.56 -1.84
N TRP A 376 -14.34 -2.02 -0.75
CA TRP A 376 -14.21 -2.79 0.49
C TRP A 376 -15.58 -3.08 1.12
N LEU A 377 -16.50 -2.11 1.13
CA LEU A 377 -17.87 -2.34 1.60
C LEU A 377 -18.63 -3.36 0.75
N ALA A 378 -18.48 -3.32 -0.57
CA ALA A 378 -19.06 -4.33 -1.47
C ALA A 378 -18.55 -5.74 -1.14
N ARG A 379 -17.24 -5.89 -0.89
CA ARG A 379 -16.65 -7.17 -0.46
C ARG A 379 -17.17 -7.61 0.90
N LEU A 380 -17.25 -6.69 1.87
CA LEU A 380 -17.83 -6.96 3.18
C LEU A 380 -19.27 -7.47 3.04
N ALA A 381 -20.08 -6.86 2.17
CA ALA A 381 -21.46 -7.27 1.93
C ALA A 381 -21.61 -8.61 1.21
N CYS A 382 -20.64 -8.97 0.36
CA CYS A 382 -20.60 -10.31 -0.22
C CYS A 382 -20.31 -11.39 0.85
N ARG A 383 -19.43 -11.09 1.81
CA ARG A 383 -19.05 -12.03 2.88
C ARG A 383 -20.03 -12.09 4.03
N ILE A 384 -20.68 -10.97 4.34
CA ILE A 384 -21.65 -10.81 5.42
C ILE A 384 -22.95 -10.24 4.82
N PRO A 385 -23.85 -11.09 4.29
CA PRO A 385 -25.08 -10.64 3.63
C PRO A 385 -26.10 -10.02 4.59
N GLU A 386 -26.06 -10.35 5.88
CA GLU A 386 -26.98 -9.82 6.89
C GLU A 386 -26.58 -8.41 7.34
N GLU A 387 -27.51 -7.45 7.21
CA GLU A 387 -27.26 -6.04 7.59
C GLU A 387 -26.85 -5.88 9.06
N VAL A 388 -27.50 -6.61 9.97
CA VAL A 388 -27.20 -6.53 11.41
C VAL A 388 -25.75 -6.92 11.69
N SER A 389 -25.27 -8.00 11.07
CA SER A 389 -23.90 -8.48 11.18
C SER A 389 -22.91 -7.51 10.52
N ARG A 390 -23.24 -6.91 9.37
CA ARG A 390 -22.41 -5.85 8.75
C ARG A 390 -22.28 -4.63 9.65
N ARG A 391 -23.36 -4.20 10.29
CA ARG A 391 -23.32 -3.06 11.22
C ARG A 391 -22.42 -3.37 12.42
N ARG A 392 -22.48 -4.60 12.97
CA ARG A 392 -21.55 -5.08 14.00
C ARG A 392 -20.10 -5.05 13.51
N ALA A 393 -19.84 -5.58 12.31
CA ALA A 393 -18.52 -5.55 11.68
C ALA A 393 -17.93 -4.13 11.59
N LEU A 394 -18.72 -3.17 11.09
CA LEU A 394 -18.27 -1.78 10.93
C LEU A 394 -18.04 -1.08 12.28
N ARG A 395 -18.88 -1.32 13.29
CA ARG A 395 -18.64 -0.81 14.65
C ARG A 395 -17.36 -1.39 15.24
N MET A 396 -17.15 -2.70 15.15
CA MET A 396 -15.94 -3.36 15.64
C MET A 396 -14.69 -2.85 14.94
N LEU A 397 -14.73 -2.62 13.62
CA LEU A 397 -13.63 -2.01 12.88
C LEU A 397 -13.26 -0.63 13.46
N VAL A 398 -14.26 0.24 13.62
CA VAL A 398 -14.05 1.59 14.17
C VAL A 398 -13.54 1.56 15.61
N LEU A 399 -14.08 0.67 16.45
CA LEU A 399 -13.66 0.48 17.83
C LEU A 399 -12.20 0.00 17.92
N HIS A 400 -11.84 -1.02 17.14
CA HIS A 400 -10.47 -1.54 17.03
C HIS A 400 -9.49 -0.41 16.67
N GLU A 401 -9.84 0.35 15.63
CA GLU A 401 -9.02 1.42 15.07
C GLU A 401 -8.92 2.65 16.01
N ALA A 402 -9.92 2.88 16.85
CA ALA A 402 -9.90 3.92 17.88
C ALA A 402 -8.90 3.62 19.01
N VAL A 403 -8.73 2.36 19.39
CA VAL A 403 -7.74 1.95 20.41
C VAL A 403 -6.32 2.14 19.90
N HIS A 404 -6.06 1.71 18.65
CA HIS A 404 -4.75 1.88 18.00
C HIS A 404 -4.29 3.34 17.97
N ARG A 405 -5.20 4.26 17.63
CA ARG A 405 -4.93 5.72 17.61
C ARG A 405 -4.82 6.36 18.99
N GLY A 406 -5.27 5.66 20.03
CA GLY A 406 -5.21 6.10 21.41
C GLY A 406 -3.87 5.72 22.08
N PRO A 407 -3.89 5.10 23.28
CA PRO A 407 -2.67 4.81 24.06
C PRO A 407 -1.68 3.85 23.40
N GLN A 408 -2.12 3.07 22.41
CA GLN A 408 -1.24 2.19 21.66
C GLN A 408 -0.36 2.94 20.65
N ALA A 409 -0.71 4.19 20.35
CA ALA A 409 0.06 5.10 19.49
C ALA A 409 0.48 4.47 18.15
N LEU A 410 -0.35 3.58 17.59
CA LEU A 410 -0.14 2.96 16.28
C LEU A 410 -0.83 3.84 15.24
N THR A 411 -0.08 4.81 14.73
CA THR A 411 -0.49 5.74 13.68
C THR A 411 0.26 5.41 12.38
N ARG A 412 -0.13 6.03 11.26
CA ARG A 412 0.61 5.92 10.00
C ARG A 412 2.10 6.28 10.19
N THR A 413 2.39 7.27 11.03
CA THR A 413 3.75 7.76 11.31
C THR A 413 4.57 6.80 12.18
N SER A 414 4.00 6.17 13.22
CA SER A 414 4.72 5.21 14.07
C SER A 414 4.80 3.80 13.48
N SER A 415 4.02 3.50 12.44
CA SER A 415 3.95 2.18 11.81
C SER A 415 5.07 1.86 10.81
N LYS A 416 5.97 2.80 10.50
CA LYS A 416 7.10 2.53 9.58
C LYS A 416 7.97 1.41 10.15
N GLY A 417 8.25 0.36 9.38
CA GLY A 417 9.02 -0.80 9.84
C GLY A 417 8.34 -1.72 10.85
N ILE A 418 7.16 -1.36 11.38
CA ILE A 418 6.52 -2.15 12.46
C ILE A 418 6.12 -3.55 11.97
N GLY A 419 5.90 -3.71 10.67
CA GLY A 419 5.59 -4.99 10.02
C GLY A 419 6.62 -6.10 10.25
N ARG A 420 7.85 -5.74 10.68
CA ARG A 420 8.92 -6.69 11.04
C ARG A 420 8.70 -7.36 12.39
N PHE A 421 7.73 -6.90 13.19
CA PHE A 421 7.41 -7.41 14.52
C PHE A 421 6.03 -8.08 14.57
N PRO A 422 5.81 -9.18 13.81
CA PRO A 422 4.49 -9.78 13.67
C PRO A 422 3.88 -10.20 15.01
N LYS A 423 4.69 -10.67 15.97
CA LYS A 423 4.23 -11.12 17.29
C LYS A 423 3.77 -9.99 18.21
N VAL A 424 4.43 -8.83 18.16
CA VAL A 424 4.01 -7.65 18.94
C VAL A 424 2.69 -7.12 18.39
N LEU A 425 2.58 -7.04 17.07
CA LEU A 425 1.38 -6.57 16.41
C LEU A 425 0.19 -7.54 16.59
N GLU A 426 0.44 -8.85 16.56
CA GLU A 426 -0.54 -9.90 16.87
C GLU A 426 -1.12 -9.72 18.28
N GLU A 427 -0.27 -9.45 19.28
CA GLU A 427 -0.70 -9.17 20.66
C GLU A 427 -1.53 -7.88 20.76
N MET A 428 -1.08 -6.81 20.09
CA MET A 428 -1.80 -5.53 20.05
C MET A 428 -3.17 -5.64 19.37
N ASP A 429 -3.25 -6.39 18.27
CA ASP A 429 -4.49 -6.65 17.55
C ASP A 429 -5.46 -7.44 18.43
N TYR A 430 -4.99 -8.50 19.09
CA TYR A 430 -5.82 -9.32 19.98
C TYR A 430 -6.43 -8.48 21.12
N HIS A 431 -5.62 -7.64 21.77
CA HIS A 431 -6.12 -6.71 22.78
C HIS A 431 -7.21 -5.77 22.23
N SER A 432 -7.00 -5.23 21.04
CA SER A 432 -7.91 -4.25 20.41
C SER A 432 -9.21 -4.90 19.94
N ASP A 433 -9.13 -6.14 19.44
CA ASP A 433 -10.27 -6.97 19.06
C ASP A 433 -11.14 -7.34 20.26
N VAL A 434 -10.56 -7.89 21.34
CA VAL A 434 -11.33 -8.22 22.56
C VAL A 434 -11.96 -6.96 23.17
N TRP A 435 -11.22 -5.87 23.22
CA TRP A 435 -11.73 -4.58 23.67
C TRP A 435 -12.94 -4.15 22.82
N GLY A 436 -12.82 -4.21 21.49
CA GLY A 436 -13.89 -3.87 20.56
C GLY A 436 -15.12 -4.76 20.72
N MET A 437 -14.93 -6.07 20.86
CA MET A 437 -16.01 -7.04 21.08
C MET A 437 -16.77 -6.80 22.38
N LEU A 438 -16.08 -6.40 23.46
CA LEU A 438 -16.72 -6.12 24.74
C LEU A 438 -17.51 -4.80 24.74
N TYR A 439 -17.04 -3.79 24.00
CA TYR A 439 -17.84 -2.59 23.74
C TYR A 439 -19.04 -2.90 22.86
N GLU A 440 -18.87 -3.74 21.84
CA GLU A 440 -19.97 -4.20 20.99
C GLU A 440 -21.03 -4.97 21.80
N HIS A 441 -20.62 -5.83 22.73
CA HIS A 441 -21.50 -6.47 23.70
C HIS A 441 -22.29 -5.44 24.51
N THR A 442 -21.62 -4.41 25.04
CA THR A 442 -22.25 -3.37 25.86
C THR A 442 -23.26 -2.54 25.07
N LEU A 443 -22.92 -2.20 23.82
CA LEU A 443 -23.80 -1.47 22.91
C LEU A 443 -25.03 -2.33 22.56
N THR A 444 -24.82 -3.60 22.19
CA THR A 444 -25.92 -4.54 21.89
C THR A 444 -26.82 -4.76 23.11
N ALA A 445 -26.25 -5.00 24.29
CA ALA A 445 -27.00 -5.20 25.54
C ALA A 445 -27.91 -4.01 25.90
N SER A 446 -27.60 -2.81 25.41
CA SER A 446 -28.42 -1.62 25.64
C SER A 446 -29.59 -1.48 24.67
N GLU A 447 -29.56 -2.17 23.53
CA GLU A 447 -30.57 -2.10 22.47
C GLU A 447 -31.42 -3.36 22.39
N SER A 448 -30.77 -4.51 22.44
CA SER A 448 -31.35 -5.86 22.32
C SER A 448 -30.74 -6.75 23.41
N PRO A 449 -31.18 -6.63 24.68
CA PRO A 449 -30.66 -7.45 25.78
C PRO A 449 -30.74 -8.95 25.52
N GLU A 450 -31.77 -9.41 24.79
CA GLU A 450 -31.99 -10.79 24.40
C GLU A 450 -30.84 -11.37 23.55
N ASP A 451 -30.17 -10.55 22.74
CA ASP A 451 -29.07 -10.98 21.86
C ASP A 451 -27.82 -11.37 22.67
N VAL A 452 -27.67 -10.84 23.89
CA VAL A 452 -26.49 -11.08 24.74
C VAL A 452 -26.76 -12.05 25.89
N GLU A 453 -27.97 -12.60 26.01
CA GLU A 453 -28.35 -13.54 27.08
C GLU A 453 -27.49 -14.82 27.06
N ARG A 454 -27.02 -15.21 25.87
CA ARG A 454 -26.17 -16.39 25.67
C ARG A 454 -24.75 -15.94 25.29
N PRO A 455 -23.91 -15.57 26.28
CA PRO A 455 -22.65 -14.88 26.01
C PRO A 455 -21.70 -15.70 25.12
N ALA A 456 -21.58 -17.01 25.36
CA ALA A 456 -20.70 -17.85 24.55
C ALA A 456 -21.11 -17.86 23.05
N LEU A 457 -22.41 -17.89 22.75
CA LEU A 457 -22.89 -17.78 21.37
C LEU A 457 -22.66 -16.38 20.80
N PHE A 458 -22.97 -15.34 21.58
CA PHE A 458 -22.79 -13.95 21.15
C PHE A 458 -21.33 -13.67 20.73
N PHE A 459 -20.35 -14.02 21.57
CA PHE A 459 -18.95 -13.79 21.25
C PHE A 459 -18.43 -14.70 20.14
N ARG A 460 -18.92 -15.94 20.04
CA ARG A 460 -18.62 -16.81 18.90
C ARG A 460 -19.07 -16.18 17.58
N ASP A 461 -20.28 -15.63 17.55
CA ASP A 461 -20.83 -14.97 16.36
C ASP A 461 -20.11 -13.64 16.05
N LEU A 462 -19.63 -12.91 17.08
CA LEU A 462 -18.75 -11.76 16.90
C LEU A 462 -17.39 -12.15 16.31
N ILE A 463 -16.79 -13.26 16.75
CA ILE A 463 -15.53 -13.76 16.16
C ILE A 463 -15.74 -14.07 14.68
N HIS A 464 -16.81 -14.78 14.32
CA HIS A 464 -17.14 -15.05 12.93
C HIS A 464 -17.26 -13.74 12.12
N THR A 465 -18.03 -12.79 12.63
CA THR A 465 -18.19 -11.46 12.02
C THR A 465 -16.85 -10.75 11.85
N ALA A 466 -15.98 -10.77 12.87
CA ALA A 466 -14.66 -10.14 12.82
C ALA A 466 -13.74 -10.83 11.79
N THR A 467 -13.74 -12.17 11.72
CA THR A 467 -12.94 -12.92 10.74
C THR A 467 -13.39 -12.67 9.31
N GLU A 468 -14.71 -12.60 9.05
CA GLU A 468 -15.23 -12.28 7.72
C GLU A 468 -14.94 -10.82 7.32
N THR A 469 -14.94 -9.91 8.30
CA THR A 469 -14.50 -8.52 8.10
C THR A 469 -13.02 -8.44 7.73
N MET A 470 -12.16 -9.23 8.39
CA MET A 470 -10.74 -9.31 8.06
C MET A 470 -10.53 -9.87 6.66
N TRP A 471 -11.25 -10.94 6.28
CA TRP A 471 -11.15 -11.51 4.95
C TRP A 471 -11.58 -10.53 3.86
N ALA A 472 -12.54 -9.64 4.10
CA ALA A 472 -12.91 -8.59 3.14
C ALA A 472 -11.73 -7.66 2.74
N PHE A 473 -10.70 -7.51 3.59
CA PHE A 473 -9.47 -6.79 3.23
C PHE A 473 -8.54 -7.59 2.31
N ASP A 474 -8.60 -8.92 2.39
CA ASP A 474 -7.78 -9.84 1.62
C ASP A 474 -8.49 -10.36 0.35
N ASP A 475 -9.79 -10.10 0.21
CA ASP A 475 -10.60 -10.59 -0.90
C ASP A 475 -10.41 -9.72 -2.15
N ASP A 476 -9.66 -10.23 -3.12
CA ASP A 476 -9.46 -9.61 -4.44
C ASP A 476 -10.07 -10.48 -5.55
N GLY A 477 -10.90 -11.45 -5.18
CA GLY A 477 -11.49 -12.43 -6.10
C GLY A 477 -10.51 -13.48 -6.63
N GLN A 478 -9.25 -13.49 -6.19
CA GLN A 478 -8.23 -14.46 -6.62
C GLN A 478 -7.67 -15.25 -5.43
N PRO A 479 -7.30 -16.54 -5.57
CA PRO A 479 -6.67 -17.28 -4.48
C PRO A 479 -5.37 -16.60 -3.98
N LEU A 480 -5.19 -16.52 -2.65
CA LEU A 480 -3.98 -15.92 -2.06
C LEU A 480 -2.75 -16.76 -2.37
N ARG A 481 -1.70 -16.16 -2.93
CA ARG A 481 -0.42 -16.86 -3.12
C ARG A 481 0.45 -16.90 -1.87
N ARG A 482 0.24 -15.92 -0.99
CA ARG A 482 0.98 -15.71 0.25
C ARG A 482 0.14 -14.94 1.24
N ILE A 483 0.46 -15.06 2.53
CA ILE A 483 -0.20 -14.32 3.60
C ILE A 483 0.84 -13.78 4.58
N GLN A 484 0.60 -12.61 5.16
CA GLN A 484 1.46 -12.09 6.23
C GLN A 484 1.36 -13.00 7.46
N VAL A 485 2.50 -13.31 8.09
CA VAL A 485 2.56 -14.17 9.29
C VAL A 485 1.64 -13.64 10.39
N ARG A 486 1.65 -12.31 10.64
CA ARG A 486 0.74 -11.64 11.58
C ARG A 486 -0.73 -11.95 11.28
N ARG A 487 -1.15 -11.84 10.01
CA ARG A 487 -2.54 -12.07 9.59
C ARG A 487 -2.93 -13.53 9.76
N LEU A 488 -2.08 -14.46 9.28
CA LEU A 488 -2.33 -15.89 9.45
C LEU A 488 -2.51 -16.25 10.92
N ASN A 489 -1.58 -15.84 11.78
CA ASN A 489 -1.67 -16.14 13.20
C ASN A 489 -2.93 -15.54 13.84
N ARG A 490 -3.31 -14.30 13.47
CA ARG A 490 -4.56 -13.68 13.94
C ARG A 490 -5.78 -14.53 13.55
N TYR A 491 -5.86 -15.05 12.33
CA TYR A 491 -6.92 -16.00 11.93
C TYR A 491 -6.90 -17.27 12.77
N LEU A 492 -5.73 -17.91 12.93
CA LEU A 492 -5.59 -19.14 13.72
C LEU A 492 -6.01 -18.93 15.18
N ILE A 493 -5.61 -17.81 15.79
CA ILE A 493 -5.99 -17.41 17.16
C ILE A 493 -7.51 -17.28 17.27
N TRP A 494 -8.14 -16.57 16.34
CA TRP A 494 -9.58 -16.32 16.39
C TRP A 494 -10.41 -17.56 16.10
N TYR A 495 -10.03 -18.38 15.11
CA TYR A 495 -10.70 -19.66 14.88
C TYR A 495 -10.51 -20.64 16.04
N TRP A 496 -9.36 -20.60 16.73
CA TRP A 496 -9.18 -21.37 17.96
C TRP A 496 -10.12 -20.89 19.06
N GLN A 497 -10.23 -19.57 19.29
CA GLN A 497 -11.18 -19.02 20.26
C GLN A 497 -12.63 -19.31 19.91
N TYR A 498 -12.98 -19.30 18.62
CA TYR A 498 -14.30 -19.70 18.14
C TYR A 498 -14.64 -21.11 18.61
N LEU A 499 -13.72 -22.07 18.44
CA LEU A 499 -13.93 -23.47 18.84
C LEU A 499 -14.06 -23.63 20.36
N LEU A 500 -13.29 -22.88 21.15
CA LEU A 500 -13.41 -22.87 22.61
C LEU A 500 -14.77 -22.31 23.05
N LEU A 501 -15.24 -21.22 22.44
CA LEU A 501 -16.55 -20.64 22.74
C LEU A 501 -17.71 -21.50 22.26
N GLU A 502 -17.54 -22.23 21.16
CA GLU A 502 -18.52 -23.20 20.69
C GLU A 502 -18.68 -24.35 21.68
N ALA A 503 -17.59 -24.90 22.20
CA ALA A 503 -17.62 -25.91 23.26
C ALA A 503 -18.26 -25.35 24.55
N ALA A 504 -17.93 -24.11 24.94
CA ALA A 504 -18.53 -23.42 26.08
C ALA A 504 -20.05 -23.20 25.90
N ALA A 505 -20.50 -22.86 24.68
CA ALA A 505 -21.91 -22.65 24.39
C ALA A 505 -22.74 -23.93 24.58
N MET A 506 -22.16 -25.11 24.37
CA MET A 506 -22.81 -26.40 24.66
C MET A 506 -22.97 -26.65 26.17
N GLN A 507 -22.13 -26.03 27.00
CA GLN A 507 -22.10 -26.20 28.46
C GLN A 507 -22.87 -25.12 29.22
N GLN A 508 -23.55 -24.20 28.52
CA GLN A 508 -24.24 -23.05 29.12
C GLN A 508 -23.33 -22.20 30.02
N THR A 509 -22.10 -22.02 29.57
CA THR A 509 -21.04 -21.28 30.27
C THR A 509 -21.45 -19.85 30.64
N SER A 510 -21.03 -19.41 31.83
CA SER A 510 -21.37 -18.08 32.35
C SER A 510 -20.65 -16.95 31.59
N PHE A 511 -21.13 -15.71 31.72
CA PHE A 511 -20.44 -14.56 31.15
C PHE A 511 -19.01 -14.42 31.72
N HIS A 512 -18.81 -14.67 33.01
CA HIS A 512 -17.49 -14.61 33.64
C HIS A 512 -16.50 -15.58 32.98
N ASP A 513 -16.91 -16.83 32.74
CA ASP A 513 -16.07 -17.84 32.12
C ASP A 513 -15.71 -17.47 30.66
N VAL A 514 -16.65 -16.86 29.92
CA VAL A 514 -16.37 -16.30 28.59
C VAL A 514 -15.31 -15.19 28.65
N LEU A 515 -15.36 -14.32 29.67
CA LEU A 515 -14.34 -13.29 29.87
C LEU A 515 -12.97 -13.91 30.20
N VAL A 516 -12.94 -15.00 30.98
CA VAL A 516 -11.69 -15.75 31.25
C VAL A 516 -11.09 -16.31 29.96
N LEU A 517 -11.93 -16.90 29.09
CA LEU A 517 -11.49 -17.39 27.78
C LEU A 517 -10.92 -16.25 26.92
N LEU A 518 -11.63 -15.13 26.79
CA LEU A 518 -11.21 -14.00 25.96
C LEU A 518 -9.97 -13.28 26.51
N ALA A 519 -9.81 -13.22 27.84
CA ALA A 519 -8.62 -12.60 28.46
C ALA A 519 -7.33 -13.40 28.20
N GLN A 520 -7.44 -14.68 27.82
CA GLN A 520 -6.32 -15.56 27.52
C GLN A 520 -6.17 -15.74 26.02
N ARG A 521 -5.19 -15.08 25.41
CA ARG A 521 -4.86 -15.29 24.00
C ARG A 521 -4.31 -16.70 23.78
N PRO A 522 -4.88 -17.50 22.86
CA PRO A 522 -4.26 -18.74 22.41
C PRO A 522 -2.86 -18.49 21.84
N LEU A 523 -1.90 -19.32 22.26
CA LEU A 523 -0.58 -19.37 21.62
C LEU A 523 -0.60 -20.48 20.59
N ILE A 524 -0.74 -20.09 19.32
CA ILE A 524 -0.81 -21.00 18.18
C ILE A 524 0.17 -20.54 17.09
N GLU A 525 0.94 -21.47 16.55
CA GLU A 525 1.89 -21.21 15.46
C GLU A 525 1.86 -22.31 14.41
N LEU A 526 2.03 -21.91 13.16
CA LEU A 526 2.23 -22.82 12.03
C LEU A 526 3.73 -22.94 11.75
N ALA A 527 4.23 -24.17 11.71
CA ALA A 527 5.55 -24.52 11.23
C ALA A 527 5.46 -25.12 9.82
N GLY A 528 6.48 -24.86 9.01
CA GLY A 528 6.74 -25.57 7.76
C GLY A 528 6.90 -24.70 6.51
N PRO A 529 6.08 -23.66 6.26
CA PRO A 529 6.30 -22.79 5.11
C PRO A 529 7.56 -21.93 5.29
N THR A 530 8.34 -21.75 4.23
CA THR A 530 9.56 -20.90 4.27
C THR A 530 9.17 -19.43 4.41
N LEU A 531 9.73 -18.73 5.41
CA LEU A 531 9.46 -17.31 5.62
C LEU A 531 10.07 -16.45 4.51
N ILE A 532 9.28 -15.53 3.97
CA ILE A 532 9.70 -14.54 2.97
C ILE A 532 9.58 -13.16 3.59
N THR A 533 10.63 -12.35 3.49
CA THR A 533 10.58 -10.94 3.91
C THR A 533 10.49 -10.02 2.71
N GLU A 534 9.47 -9.16 2.66
CA GLU A 534 9.29 -8.14 1.63
C GLU A 534 8.65 -6.89 2.24
N ASP A 535 9.07 -5.70 1.81
CA ASP A 535 8.52 -4.41 2.25
C ASP A 535 8.37 -4.30 3.77
N GLU A 536 9.41 -4.71 4.49
CA GLU A 536 9.46 -4.72 5.97
C GLU A 536 8.38 -5.60 6.63
N ARG A 537 7.85 -6.59 5.92
CA ARG A 537 6.85 -7.55 6.42
C ARG A 537 7.32 -8.98 6.20
N VAL A 538 6.78 -9.88 7.01
CA VAL A 538 7.08 -11.32 6.96
C VAL A 538 5.86 -12.07 6.42
N TYR A 539 6.07 -12.93 5.43
CA TYR A 539 5.04 -13.69 4.73
C TYR A 539 5.32 -15.18 4.76
N PHE A 540 4.24 -15.96 4.70
CA PHE A 540 4.27 -17.37 4.33
C PHE A 540 3.77 -17.55 2.90
N PRO A 541 4.45 -18.35 2.06
CA PRO A 541 3.85 -18.88 0.85
C PRO A 541 2.71 -19.83 1.22
N LEU A 542 1.63 -19.78 0.46
CA LEU A 542 0.48 -20.66 0.65
C LEU A 542 0.48 -21.87 -0.31
N ASP A 543 1.52 -21.99 -1.15
CA ASP A 543 1.71 -23.17 -1.99
C ASP A 543 2.12 -24.38 -1.13
N PRO A 544 1.29 -25.44 -1.05
CA PRO A 544 1.61 -26.63 -0.27
C PRO A 544 2.92 -27.32 -0.68
N ALA A 545 3.35 -27.16 -1.94
CA ALA A 545 4.62 -27.73 -2.41
C ALA A 545 5.86 -27.08 -1.76
N LEU A 546 5.71 -25.88 -1.17
CA LEU A 546 6.78 -25.12 -0.52
C LEU A 546 6.82 -25.30 1.01
N VAL A 547 6.03 -26.23 1.54
CA VAL A 547 5.88 -26.46 2.97
C VAL A 547 6.67 -27.69 3.40
N THR A 548 7.73 -27.48 4.19
CA THR A 548 8.58 -28.56 4.69
C THR A 548 8.19 -28.90 6.13
N THR A 549 7.69 -30.12 6.38
CA THR A 549 7.28 -30.58 7.71
C THR A 549 6.15 -29.73 8.33
N PRO A 550 4.96 -29.70 7.70
CA PRO A 550 3.84 -28.91 8.17
C PRO A 550 3.34 -29.36 9.55
N GLU A 551 3.34 -28.47 10.54
CA GLU A 551 2.80 -28.73 11.88
C GLU A 551 2.11 -27.48 12.43
N VAL A 552 1.06 -27.67 13.24
CA VAL A 552 0.51 -26.62 14.11
C VAL A 552 0.94 -26.92 15.54
N CYS A 553 1.52 -25.93 16.19
CA CYS A 553 1.88 -26.00 17.60
C CYS A 553 0.95 -25.11 18.43
N VAL A 554 0.43 -25.65 19.53
CA VAL A 554 -0.46 -24.94 20.46
C VAL A 554 0.11 -25.04 21.86
N TYR A 555 0.18 -23.92 22.56
CA TYR A 555 0.44 -23.91 24.00
C TYR A 555 -0.85 -23.54 24.74
N HIS A 556 -1.39 -24.52 25.49
CA HIS A 556 -2.68 -24.41 26.15
C HIS A 556 -2.57 -24.96 27.57
N GLU A 557 -3.09 -24.23 28.56
CA GLU A 557 -3.07 -24.61 29.99
C GLU A 557 -1.70 -25.09 30.51
N GLY A 558 -0.64 -24.42 30.08
CA GLY A 558 0.72 -24.75 30.54
C GLY A 558 1.38 -25.93 29.81
N ARG A 559 0.71 -26.52 28.81
CA ARG A 559 1.16 -27.70 28.08
C ARG A 559 1.39 -27.40 26.60
N LEU A 560 2.41 -28.04 26.02
CA LEU A 560 2.75 -27.96 24.61
C LEU A 560 2.09 -29.10 23.84
N TYR A 561 1.35 -28.75 22.79
CA TYR A 561 0.70 -29.69 21.87
C TYR A 561 1.25 -29.47 20.46
N ARG A 562 1.59 -30.55 19.77
CA ARG A 562 2.08 -30.54 18.38
C ARG A 562 1.17 -31.40 17.53
N HIS A 563 0.56 -30.78 16.53
CA HIS A 563 -0.36 -31.42 15.59
C HIS A 563 0.31 -31.48 14.22
N GLY A 564 0.87 -32.64 13.89
CA GLY A 564 1.34 -32.97 12.54
C GLY A 564 0.23 -33.58 11.68
N ALA A 565 0.53 -33.90 10.42
CA ALA A 565 -0.44 -34.48 9.49
C ALA A 565 -1.04 -35.80 10.00
N ARG A 566 -2.37 -35.91 9.96
CA ARG A 566 -3.18 -37.09 10.32
C ARG A 566 -4.38 -37.23 9.39
N TYR A 567 -5.12 -38.32 9.53
CA TYR A 567 -6.35 -38.54 8.75
C TYR A 567 -7.46 -37.53 9.06
N ASP A 568 -7.49 -36.99 10.29
CA ASP A 568 -8.47 -36.02 10.79
C ASP A 568 -7.94 -34.58 10.81
N PHE A 569 -6.68 -34.37 10.41
CA PHE A 569 -6.01 -33.07 10.47
C PHE A 569 -4.99 -32.93 9.34
N SER A 570 -5.30 -32.05 8.37
CA SER A 570 -4.47 -31.81 7.19
C SER A 570 -4.04 -30.35 7.11
N ILE A 571 -2.74 -30.08 7.28
CA ILE A 571 -2.19 -28.73 7.13
C ILE A 571 -2.32 -28.24 5.68
N THR A 572 -2.26 -29.12 4.69
CA THR A 572 -2.53 -28.75 3.30
C THR A 572 -3.95 -28.21 3.15
N ALA A 573 -4.94 -28.89 3.75
CA ALA A 573 -6.32 -28.41 3.73
C ALA A 573 -6.49 -27.09 4.51
N LEU A 574 -5.77 -26.90 5.62
CA LEU A 574 -5.73 -25.63 6.35
C LEU A 574 -5.20 -24.49 5.46
N LEU A 575 -4.09 -24.72 4.76
CA LEU A 575 -3.48 -23.74 3.86
C LEU A 575 -4.34 -23.45 2.64
N ASP A 576 -5.00 -24.47 2.08
CA ASP A 576 -5.98 -24.29 1.00
C ASP A 576 -7.19 -23.47 1.47
N GLY A 577 -7.69 -23.73 2.68
CA GLY A 577 -8.73 -22.91 3.31
C GLY A 577 -8.31 -21.45 3.47
N VAL A 578 -7.08 -21.18 3.91
CA VAL A 578 -6.51 -19.81 3.98
C VAL A 578 -6.38 -19.20 2.58
N ARG A 579 -5.88 -19.96 1.61
CA ARG A 579 -5.70 -19.54 0.22
C ARG A 579 -7.04 -19.12 -0.42
N GLU A 580 -8.09 -19.85 -0.11
CA GLU A 580 -9.44 -19.63 -0.63
C GLU A 580 -10.29 -18.72 0.26
N ARG A 581 -9.76 -18.32 1.43
CA ARG A 581 -10.46 -17.50 2.45
C ARG A 581 -11.75 -18.18 2.93
N ASN A 582 -11.71 -19.51 3.04
CA ASN A 582 -12.82 -20.32 3.49
C ASN A 582 -12.70 -20.58 4.99
N GLY A 583 -13.39 -19.76 5.79
CA GLY A 583 -13.37 -19.86 7.25
C GLY A 583 -13.93 -21.17 7.79
N GLU A 584 -14.95 -21.74 7.14
CA GLU A 584 -15.52 -23.03 7.52
C GLU A 584 -14.51 -24.16 7.33
N ALA A 585 -13.81 -24.20 6.18
CA ALA A 585 -12.76 -25.20 5.93
C ALA A 585 -11.61 -25.09 6.94
N ILE A 586 -11.23 -23.86 7.32
CA ILE A 586 -10.21 -23.63 8.36
C ILE A 586 -10.69 -24.16 9.72
N LEU A 587 -11.93 -23.86 10.11
CA LEU A 587 -12.55 -24.34 11.36
C LEU A 587 -12.65 -25.86 11.40
N GLU A 588 -13.09 -26.49 10.32
CA GLU A 588 -13.19 -27.96 10.21
C GLU A 588 -11.84 -28.62 10.47
N VAL A 589 -10.76 -28.10 9.88
CA VAL A 589 -9.41 -28.65 10.11
C VAL A 589 -8.96 -28.39 11.55
N LEU A 590 -9.12 -27.18 12.09
CA LEU A 590 -8.66 -26.84 13.44
C LEU A 590 -9.44 -27.55 14.55
N ARG A 591 -10.70 -27.94 14.30
CA ARG A 591 -11.57 -28.64 15.25
C ARG A 591 -10.94 -29.92 15.81
N ALA A 592 -10.36 -30.75 14.95
CA ALA A 592 -9.71 -31.99 15.38
C ALA A 592 -8.51 -31.72 16.32
N ALA A 593 -7.75 -30.65 16.08
CA ALA A 593 -6.65 -30.24 16.95
C ALA A 593 -7.17 -29.66 18.28
N ALA A 594 -8.23 -28.85 18.24
CA ALA A 594 -8.85 -28.26 19.43
C ALA A 594 -9.44 -29.33 20.36
N GLU A 595 -10.19 -30.29 19.82
CA GLU A 595 -10.78 -31.38 20.62
C GLU A 595 -9.76 -32.25 21.34
N GLN A 596 -8.55 -32.40 20.80
CA GLN A 596 -7.49 -33.16 21.46
C GLN A 596 -6.69 -32.31 22.46
N THR A 597 -6.69 -31.01 22.29
CA THR A 597 -5.95 -30.08 23.15
C THR A 597 -6.77 -29.69 24.38
N ALA A 598 -8.09 -29.54 24.22
CA ALA A 598 -9.04 -29.13 25.26
C ALA A 598 -9.69 -30.32 26.02
N ARG A 599 -9.35 -31.57 25.68
CA ARG A 599 -9.62 -32.76 26.50
C ARG A 599 -8.55 -32.91 27.57
#